data_AF-A0A2M8G416-F1
#
_entry.id   AF-A0A2M8G416-F1
#
_cell.length_a   1.000
_cell.length_b   1.000
_cell.length_c   1.000
_cell.angle_alpha   90.00
_cell.angle_beta   90.00
_cell.angle_gamma   90.00
#
_symmetry.space_group_name_H-M   'P 1'
#
loop_
_entity.id
_entity.type
_entity.pdbx_description
1 polymer ?
#
loop_
_entity_poly.entity_id
_entity_poly.type
_entity_poly.pdbx_seq_one_letter_code
_entity_poly.pdbx_strand_id
1 'polypeptide(L)' 'MDKIAKALARAKGQVVAVERMYYDEKPCLAIVQQLAAAKEALNRIGREMLKAEACQLVTNKTEKRKLEQVLKRLFKS' A
#
# COMPACT_ATOMS: atom_id res chain seq x y z
N MET A 1 13.56 8.46 -11.02
CA MET A 1 12.47 8.36 -10.02
C MET A 1 12.40 6.93 -9.50
N ASP A 2 12.52 6.78 -8.19
CA ASP A 2 12.38 5.52 -7.45
C ASP A 2 11.07 4.79 -7.79
N LYS A 3 11.16 3.46 -7.94
CA LYS A 3 10.02 2.59 -8.30
C LYS A 3 8.96 2.60 -7.20
N ILE A 4 9.37 2.58 -5.92
CA ILE A 4 8.44 2.62 -4.79
C ILE A 4 7.73 3.97 -4.74
N ALA A 5 8.46 5.08 -4.88
CA ALA A 5 7.86 6.41 -4.97
C ALA A 5 6.80 6.53 -6.09
N LYS A 6 7.07 5.99 -7.29
CA LYS A 6 6.09 5.97 -8.40
C LYS A 6 4.85 5.12 -8.08
N ALA A 7 5.02 4.01 -7.38
CA ALA A 7 3.92 3.14 -6.99
C ALA A 7 3.04 3.80 -5.91
N LEU A 8 3.66 4.45 -4.92
CA LEU A 8 2.96 5.25 -3.90
C LEU A 8 2.15 6.39 -4.52
N ALA A 9 2.71 7.10 -5.49
CA ALA A 9 2.00 8.17 -6.19
C ALA A 9 0.73 7.67 -6.90
N ARG A 10 0.78 6.46 -7.49
CA ARG A 10 -0.40 5.82 -8.09
C ARG A 10 -1.44 5.42 -7.05
N ALA A 11 -1.01 4.77 -5.96
CA ALA A 11 -1.91 4.38 -4.88
C ALA A 11 -2.62 5.61 -4.26
N LYS A 12 -1.90 6.71 -4.08
CA LYS A 12 -2.48 8.00 -3.66
C LYS A 12 -3.59 8.46 -4.61
N GLY A 13 -3.35 8.41 -5.92
CA GLY A 13 -4.35 8.77 -6.93
C GLY A 13 -5.61 7.90 -6.85
N GLN A 14 -5.46 6.61 -6.56
CA GLN A 14 -6.61 5.71 -6.37
C GLN A 14 -7.43 6.07 -5.14
N VAL A 15 -6.79 6.40 -4.01
CA VAL A 15 -7.50 6.83 -2.78
C VAL A 15 -8.25 8.14 -3.01
N VAL A 16 -7.64 9.12 -3.67
CA VAL A 16 -8.30 10.38 -4.05
C VAL A 16 -9.50 10.13 -4.99
N ALA A 17 -9.39 9.15 -5.89
CA ALA A 17 -10.51 8.78 -6.74
C ALA A 17 -11.66 8.17 -5.93
N VAL A 18 -11.38 7.29 -4.97
CA VAL A 18 -12.40 6.72 -4.07
C VAL A 18 -13.12 7.83 -3.29
N GLU A 19 -12.36 8.77 -2.72
CA GLU A 19 -12.92 9.93 -2.00
C GLU A 19 -13.87 10.74 -2.89
N ARG A 20 -13.46 11.08 -4.12
CA ARG A 20 -14.34 11.77 -5.08
C ARG A 20 -15.57 10.95 -5.43
N MET A 21 -15.42 9.66 -5.70
CA MET A 21 -16.55 8.78 -6.01
C MET A 21 -17.57 8.72 -4.86
N TYR A 22 -17.10 8.80 -3.62
CA TYR A 22 -17.97 8.86 -2.45
C TYR A 22 -18.75 10.19 -2.41
N TYR A 23 -18.08 11.33 -2.61
CA TYR A 23 -18.74 12.64 -2.63
C TYR A 23 -19.67 12.83 -3.84
N ASP A 24 -19.36 12.21 -4.97
CA ASP A 24 -20.18 12.22 -6.18
C ASP A 24 -21.33 11.19 -6.15
N GLU A 25 -21.58 10.55 -5.00
CA GLU A 25 -22.62 9.55 -4.77
C GLU A 25 -22.62 8.41 -5.83
N LYS A 26 -21.43 7.95 -6.23
CA LYS A 26 -21.30 6.85 -7.19
C LYS A 26 -21.84 5.54 -6.60
N PRO A 27 -22.24 4.56 -7.44
CA PRO A 27 -22.73 3.27 -6.97
C PRO A 27 -21.75 2.58 -6.01
N CYS A 28 -22.26 2.06 -4.89
CA CYS A 28 -21.46 1.42 -3.85
C CYS A 28 -20.54 0.33 -4.40
N LEU A 29 -21.03 -0.48 -5.34
CA LEU A 29 -20.23 -1.54 -5.98
C LEU A 29 -18.98 -0.97 -6.67
N ALA A 30 -19.11 0.15 -7.40
CA ALA A 30 -17.99 0.79 -8.09
C ALA A 30 -16.98 1.36 -7.09
N ILE A 31 -17.45 1.98 -6.00
CA ILE A 31 -16.60 2.49 -4.92
C ILE A 31 -15.80 1.35 -4.30
N VAL A 32 -16.46 0.24 -3.93
CA VAL A 32 -15.82 -0.92 -3.30
C VAL A 32 -14.80 -1.58 -4.24
N GLN A 33 -15.09 -1.67 -5.53
CA GLN A 33 -14.14 -2.18 -6.53
C GLN A 33 -12.89 -1.31 -6.62
N GLN A 34 -13.05 0.02 -6.65
CA GLN A 34 -11.91 0.94 -6.68
C GLN A 34 -11.10 0.91 -5.37
N LEU A 35 -11.77 0.76 -4.23
CA LEU A 35 -11.12 0.60 -2.93
C LEU A 35 -10.31 -0.71 -2.88
N ALA A 36 -10.85 -1.81 -3.42
CA ALA A 36 -10.13 -3.08 -3.52
C ALA A 36 -8.86 -2.95 -4.39
N ALA A 37 -8.95 -2.22 -5.52
CA ALA A 37 -7.79 -1.93 -6.36
C ALA A 37 -6.72 -1.11 -5.64
N ALA A 38 -7.12 -0.11 -4.84
CA ALA A 38 -6.22 0.68 -4.01
C ALA A 38 -5.53 -0.18 -2.93
N LYS A 39 -6.30 -1.05 -2.26
CA LYS A 39 -5.77 -2.01 -1.27
C LYS A 39 -4.70 -2.91 -1.91
N GLU A 40 -4.97 -3.48 -3.08
CA GLU A 40 -3.99 -4.35 -3.75
C GLU A 40 -2.73 -3.62 -4.21
N ALA A 41 -2.85 -2.37 -4.63
CA ALA A 41 -1.68 -1.54 -4.93
C ALA A 41 -0.80 -1.33 -3.68
N LEU A 42 -1.40 -1.01 -2.54
CA LEU A 42 -0.68 -0.87 -1.26
C LEU A 42 -0.04 -2.18 -0.81
N ASN A 43 -0.76 -3.30 -0.92
CA ASN A 43 -0.22 -4.63 -0.62
C ASN A 43 1.00 -4.95 -1.49
N ARG A 44 0.94 -4.64 -2.79
CA ARG A 44 2.07 -4.84 -3.69
C ARG A 44 3.28 -3.98 -3.30
N ILE A 45 3.06 -2.70 -2.98
CA ILE A 45 4.12 -1.79 -2.54
C ILE A 45 4.80 -2.33 -1.28
N GLY A 46 4.04 -2.75 -0.28
CA GLY A 46 4.59 -3.36 0.93
C GLY A 46 5.48 -4.57 0.62
N ARG A 47 5.04 -5.45 -0.29
CA ARG A 47 5.83 -6.63 -0.71
C ARG A 47 7.11 -6.24 -1.42
N GLU A 48 7.06 -5.22 -2.27
CA GLU A 48 8.25 -4.70 -2.97
C GLU A 48 9.23 -4.05 -1.98
N MET A 49 8.75 -3.33 -0.96
CA MET A 49 9.59 -2.78 0.10
C MET A 49 10.23 -3.86 0.98
N LEU A 50 9.55 -4.99 1.21
CA LEU A 50 10.12 -6.15 1.92
C LEU A 50 11.22 -6.85 1.08
N LYS A 51 11.01 -6.96 -0.23
CA LYS A 51 11.96 -7.61 -1.16
C LYS A 51 13.17 -6.73 -1.48
N ALA A 52 12.98 -5.42 -1.45
CA ALA A 52 14.04 -4.46 -1.69
C ALA A 52 14.97 -4.36 -0.48
N GLU A 53 16.16 -3.87 -0.76
CA GLU A 53 17.20 -3.47 0.18
C GLU A 53 16.75 -2.39 1.20
N ALA A 54 15.47 -2.03 1.26
CA ALA A 54 14.92 -1.14 2.29
C ALA A 54 15.02 -1.76 3.71
N CYS A 55 15.08 -3.09 3.82
CA CYS A 55 15.50 -3.77 5.05
C CYS A 55 17.00 -3.59 5.38
N GLN A 56 17.85 -3.14 4.44
CA GLN A 56 19.28 -2.92 4.69
C GLN A 56 19.56 -1.64 5.50
N LEU A 57 18.62 -0.69 5.54
CA LEU A 57 18.71 0.48 6.43
C LEU A 57 18.38 0.16 7.88
N VAL A 58 17.80 -1.02 8.13
CA VAL A 58 17.49 -1.49 9.48
C VAL A 58 18.75 -2.13 10.06
N THR A 59 19.57 -1.33 10.70
CA THR A 59 20.85 -1.75 11.28
C THR A 59 20.69 -2.52 12.60
N ASN A 60 19.52 -2.39 13.27
CA ASN A 60 19.22 -3.03 14.54
C ASN A 60 18.26 -4.23 14.40
N LYS A 61 18.63 -5.39 14.98
CA LYS A 61 17.82 -6.62 15.02
C LYS A 61 16.39 -6.43 15.54
N THR A 62 16.18 -5.53 16.50
CA THR A 62 14.88 -5.23 17.10
C THR A 62 13.94 -4.54 16.12
N GLU A 63 14.45 -3.55 15.37
CA GLU A 63 13.66 -2.85 14.35
C GLU A 63 13.32 -3.77 13.19
N LYS A 64 14.25 -4.66 12.82
CA LYS A 64 14.00 -5.66 11.77
C LYS A 64 12.83 -6.58 12.16
N ARG A 65 12.83 -7.07 13.41
CA ARG A 65 11.75 -7.91 13.93
C ARG A 65 10.40 -7.17 13.99
N LYS A 66 10.40 -5.88 14.37
CA LYS A 66 9.18 -5.05 14.36
C LYS A 66 8.66 -4.85 12.93
N LEU A 67 9.55 -4.56 11.99
CA LEU A 67 9.22 -4.38 10.58
C LEU A 67 8.61 -5.67 10.00
N GLU A 68 9.23 -6.83 10.25
CA GLU A 68 8.69 -8.13 9.86
C GLU A 68 7.30 -8.41 10.45
N GLN A 69 7.04 -8.02 11.71
CA GLN A 69 5.72 -8.17 12.34
C GLN A 69 4.66 -7.27 11.69
N VAL A 70 4.99 -6.01 11.43
CA VAL A 70 4.08 -5.07 10.75
C VAL A 70 3.76 -5.55 9.34
N LEU A 71 4.76 -6.06 8.62
CA LEU A 71 4.59 -6.60 7.27
C LEU A 71 3.74 -7.87 7.26
N LYS A 72 3.92 -8.78 8.22
CA LYS A 72 3.02 -9.94 8.38
C LYS A 72 1.57 -9.55 8.60
N ARG A 73 1.30 -8.43 9.30
CA ARG A 73 -0.06 -7.92 9.49
C ARG A 73 -0.62 -7.30 8.21
N LEU A 74 0.20 -6.59 7.44
CA LEU A 74 -0.20 -6.02 6.14
C LEU A 74 -0.58 -7.10 5.11
N PHE A 75 0.04 -8.27 5.14
CA PHE A 75 -0.21 -9.35 4.17
C PHE A 75 -1.14 -10.46 4.63
N LYS A 76 -1.64 -10.42 5.87
CA LYS A 76 -2.74 -11.32 6.29
C LYS A 76 -4.02 -10.82 5.62
N SER A 77 -4.33 -11.37 4.45
CA SER A 77 -5.72 -11.49 3.97
C SER A 77 -6.31 -12.78 4.48
#